data_AF-A0A972I9A2-F1
#
_entry.id   AF-A0A972I9A2-F1
#
_cell.length_a   1.000
_cell.length_b   1.000
_cell.length_c   1.000
_cell.angle_alpha   90.00
_cell.angle_beta   90.00
_cell.angle_gamma   90.00
#
_symmetry.space_group_name_H-M   'P 1'
#
loop_
_entity.id
_entity.type
_entity.pdbx_description
1 polymer ?
#
loop_
_entity_poly.entity_id
_entity_poly.type
_entity_poly.pdbx_seq_one_letter_code
_entity_poly.pdbx_strand_id
1 'polypeptide(L)' 'MSDKPYIGGQAVIEGVMMRGPTCMSVAVRRPDGSIVVDEGPLEPKFGS' A
#
# COMPACT_ATOMS: atom_id res chain seq x y z
N MET A 1 -23.40 -9.87 -6.84
CA MET A 1 -22.24 -9.11 -7.38
C MET A 1 -21.08 -9.41 -6.46
N SER A 2 -20.07 -10.14 -6.92
CA SER A 2 -18.94 -10.56 -6.08
C SER A 2 -18.22 -9.32 -5.54
N ASP A 3 -18.18 -9.16 -4.22
CA ASP A 3 -17.44 -8.11 -3.52
C ASP A 3 -15.95 -8.23 -3.86
N LYS A 4 -15.52 -7.49 -4.88
CA LYS A 4 -14.12 -7.46 -5.26
C LYS A 4 -13.42 -6.50 -4.30
N PRO A 5 -12.45 -6.97 -3.50
CA PRO A 5 -11.77 -6.11 -2.55
C PRO A 5 -11.15 -4.92 -3.30
N TYR A 6 -11.43 -3.72 -2.82
CA TYR A 6 -10.82 -2.52 -3.37
C TYR A 6 -9.33 -2.53 -3.02
N ILE A 7 -8.50 -2.81 -4.02
CA ILE A 7 -7.06 -2.65 -3.97
C ILE A 7 -6.73 -1.47 -4.86
N GLY A 8 -6.22 -0.41 -4.26
CA GLY A 8 -5.91 0.84 -4.95
C GLY A 8 -4.61 1.42 -4.44
N GLY A 9 -3.92 2.17 -5.28
CA GLY A 9 -2.63 2.73 -4.95
C GLY A 9 -2.46 4.18 -5.38
N GLN A 10 -1.46 4.82 -4.79
CA GLN A 10 -1.01 6.16 -5.16
C GLN A 10 0.47 6.09 -5.55
N ALA A 11 0.87 6.89 -6.53
CA ALA A 11 2.28 7.14 -6.77
C ALA A 11 2.89 7.97 -5.62
N VAL A 12 4.12 7.64 -5.22
CA VAL A 12 4.96 8.43 -4.32
C VAL A 12 6.22 8.85 -5.06
N ILE A 13 7.00 9.80 -4.52
CA ILE A 13 8.09 10.49 -5.24
C ILE A 13 9.05 9.51 -5.94
N GLU A 14 9.48 8.46 -5.23
CA GLU A 14 10.42 7.46 -5.74
C GLU A 14 9.83 6.03 -5.70
N GLY A 15 8.51 5.90 -5.83
CA GLY A 15 7.88 4.61 -5.59
C GLY A 15 6.37 4.54 -5.76
N VAL A 16 5.79 3.47 -5.22
CA VAL A 16 4.35 3.23 -5.24
C VAL A 16 3.86 2.85 -3.85
N MET A 17 2.63 3.25 -3.58
CA MET A 17 1.89 2.93 -2.37
C MET A 17 0.65 2.15 -2.77
N MET A 18 0.43 0.98 -2.19
CA MET A 18 -0.75 0.14 -2.38
C MET A 18 -1.52 0.04 -1.07
N ARG A 19 -2.84 0.13 -1.15
CA ARG A 19 -3.76 0.01 -0.02
C ARG A 19 -4.82 -1.03 -0.33
N GLY A 20 -4.93 -2.02 0.55
CA GLY A 20 -6.06 -2.92 0.63
C GLY A 20 -7.02 -2.52 1.75
N PRO A 21 -8.10 -3.28 1.97
CA PRO A 21 -9.10 -2.98 3.00
C PRO A 21 -8.53 -2.96 4.43
N THR A 22 -7.52 -3.78 4.72
CA THR A 22 -6.97 -3.98 6.08
C THR A 22 -5.45 -3.85 6.15
N CYS A 23 -4.80 -3.48 5.04
CA CYS A 23 -3.35 -3.45 4.96
C CYS A 23 -2.85 -2.41 3.94
N MET A 24 -1.58 -2.09 4.06
CA MET A 24 -0.89 -1.15 3.19
C MET A 24 0.53 -1.61 2.94
N SER A 25 1.05 -1.30 1.75
CA SER A 25 2.43 -1.54 1.37
C SER A 25 2.96 -0.33 0.61
N VAL A 26 4.21 0.04 0.86
CA VAL A 26 4.93 1.10 0.17
C VAL A 26 6.24 0.53 -0.34
N ALA A 27 6.47 0.64 -1.64
CA ALA A 27 7.72 0.26 -2.27
C ALA A 27 8.44 1.51 -2.77
N VAL A 28 9.72 1.68 -2.41
CA VAL A 28 10.56 2.81 -2.83
C VAL A 28 11.89 2.35 -3.40
N ARG A 29 12.39 3.06 -4.42
CA ARG A 29 13.73 2.86 -4.97
C ARG A 29 14.75 3.73 -4.24
N ARG A 30 15.79 3.11 -3.69
CA ARG A 30 16.92 3.81 -3.09
C ARG A 30 17.89 4.34 -4.16
N PRO A 31 18.75 5.32 -3.82
CA PRO A 31 19.78 5.82 -4.73
C PRO A 31 20.77 4.73 -5.21
N ASP A 32 20.99 3.69 -4.41
CA ASP A 32 21.82 2.53 -4.78
C ASP A 32 21.14 1.55 -5.76
N GLY A 33 19.91 1.86 -6.18
CA GLY A 33 19.11 1.04 -7.10
C GLY A 33 18.33 -0.09 -6.42
N SER A 34 18.53 -0.33 -5.12
CA SER A 34 17.74 -1.31 -4.38
C SER A 34 16.30 -0.86 -4.16
N ILE A 35 15.38 -1.82 -4.03
CA ILE A 35 13.99 -1.57 -3.66
C ILE A 35 13.80 -1.92 -2.19
N VAL A 36 13.13 -1.05 -1.45
CA VAL A 36 12.67 -1.32 -0.09
C VAL A 36 11.18 -1.38 -0.09
N VAL A 37 10.64 -2.35 0.62
CA VAL A 37 9.20 -2.48 0.86
C VAL A 37 8.97 -2.34 2.35
N ASP A 38 8.03 -1.48 2.71
CA ASP A 38 7.46 -1.40 4.05
C ASP A 38 5.98 -1.77 3.96
N GLU A 39 5.53 -2.71 4.79
CA GLU A 39 4.16 -3.21 4.75
C GLU A 39 3.63 -3.50 6.15
N GLY A 40 2.33 -3.30 6.34
CA GLY A 40 1.71 -3.50 7.63
C GLY A 40 0.19 -3.46 7.61
N PRO A 41 -0.43 -3.88 8.74
CA PRO A 41 -1.86 -3.76 8.92
C PRO A 41 -2.26 -2.28 8.96
N LEU A 42 -3.38 -1.96 8.34
CA LEU A 42 -4.09 -0.71 8.57
C LEU A 42 -5.20 -0.98 9.56
N GLU A 43 -5.20 -0.25 10.67
CA GLU A 43 -6.40 -0.19 11.50
C GLU A 43 -7.55 0.41 10.67
N PRO A 44 -8.67 -0.32 10.50
CA PRO A 44 -9.83 0.24 9.84
C PRO A 44 -10.32 1.45 10.64
N LYS A 45 -10.22 2.66 10.09
CA LYS A 45 -10.72 3.87 10.76
C LYS A 45 -12.24 3.97 10.80
N PHE A 46 -12.94 3.03 10.17
CA PHE A 46 -14.39 2.96 10.13
C PHE A 46 -14.83 1.50 10.28
N GLY A 47 -14.88 1.08 11.54
CA GLY A 47 -15.42 -0.20 11.99
C GLY A 47 -16.11 0.03 13.34
N SER A 48 -17.29 0.64 13.29
CA SER A 48 -18.29 0.71 14.36
C SER A 48 -19.64 0.35 13.75
#